data_AF-A0A135VCN9-F1
#
_entry.id   AF-A0A135VCN9-F1
#
_cell.length_a   1.000
_cell.length_b   1.000
_cell.length_c   1.000
_cell.angle_alpha   90.00
_cell.angle_beta   90.00
_cell.angle_gamma   90.00
#
_symmetry.space_group_name_H-M   'P 1'
#
loop_
_entity.id
_entity.type
_entity.pdbx_description
1 polymer ?
#
loop_
_entity_poly.entity_id
_entity_poly.type
_entity_poly.pdbx_seq_one_letter_code
_entity_poly.pdbx_strand_id
1 'polypeptide(L)'
;MTYSVMHMIELMGDDFPLLLNSVLNRIPLLVTGQDVELVDDISESLTMLCPHHHKLVFWRDFTSESELLSVWEEEKHNHEVSRTVVCGLSSNLRLAIERITRFTSWILAIPIGASVLGIQVDEELMQTVIHRVLQHTQNCGILRVTSPSSISFSLVEPCVSSLEVEKKIVSKILTRKRQSLERIRRLLRKSLRGLHVSKHIMNAILKLDDESEKLTHDVFDEEVSNYVHAARRAVTLLSRIRLARELGASTTLTERNLYEAIGWEGGNMSDLIRFIRAEWHEDFSDCVKSGTLSGLGAWVDSMWGA
;
A
#
# COMPACT_ATOMS: atom_id res chain seq x y z
N MET A 1 -20.78 -0.46 -4.44
CA MET A 1 -20.08 0.39 -5.44
C MET A 1 -18.59 0.28 -5.19
N THR A 2 -17.79 -0.12 -6.17
CA THR A 2 -16.34 -0.24 -5.97
C THR A 2 -15.67 1.14 -6.10
N TYR A 3 -14.89 1.55 -5.10
CA TYR A 3 -14.16 2.81 -5.12
C TYR A 3 -12.88 2.63 -5.92
N SER A 4 -12.78 3.31 -7.07
CA SER A 4 -11.56 3.28 -7.88
C SER A 4 -10.39 3.96 -7.15
N VAL A 5 -9.15 3.58 -7.49
CA VAL A 5 -7.94 4.23 -6.96
C VAL A 5 -7.96 5.75 -7.21
N MET A 6 -8.43 6.17 -8.39
CA MET A 6 -8.58 7.60 -8.68
C MET A 6 -9.56 8.27 -7.73
N HIS A 7 -10.71 7.64 -7.50
CA HIS A 7 -11.73 8.23 -6.65
C HIS A 7 -11.24 8.37 -5.21
N MET A 8 -10.49 7.38 -4.71
CA MET A 8 -9.84 7.47 -3.39
C MET A 8 -8.81 8.61 -3.32
N ILE A 9 -7.98 8.78 -4.36
CA ILE A 9 -7.03 9.91 -4.45
C ILE A 9 -7.76 11.26 -4.42
N GLU A 10 -8.86 11.39 -5.18
CA GLU A 10 -9.63 12.64 -5.26
C GLU A 10 -10.36 12.96 -3.95
N LEU A 11 -10.91 11.95 -3.28
CA LEU A 11 -11.65 12.13 -2.02
C LEU A 11 -10.73 12.47 -0.84
N MET A 12 -9.57 11.81 -0.75
CA MET A 12 -8.69 11.93 0.40
C MET A 12 -7.61 13.01 0.23
N GLY A 13 -7.27 13.37 -1.00
CA GLY A 13 -6.26 14.40 -1.28
C GLY A 13 -4.93 14.11 -0.57
N ASP A 14 -4.56 14.99 0.36
CA ASP A 14 -3.30 14.92 1.10
C ASP A 14 -3.22 13.74 2.10
N ASP A 15 -4.34 13.14 2.46
CA ASP A 15 -4.39 11.96 3.35
C ASP A 15 -4.08 10.66 2.60
N PHE A 16 -4.26 10.63 1.27
CA PHE A 16 -4.07 9.40 0.47
C PHE A 16 -2.65 8.82 0.56
N PRO A 17 -1.56 9.61 0.49
CA PRO A 17 -0.21 9.07 0.68
C PRO A 17 -0.01 8.35 2.02
N LEU A 18 -0.64 8.84 3.09
CA LEU A 18 -0.56 8.21 4.41
C LEU A 18 -1.32 6.88 4.44
N LEU A 19 -2.49 6.83 3.80
CA LEU A 19 -3.24 5.58 3.61
C LEU A 19 -2.44 4.56 2.80
N LEU A 20 -1.89 4.98 1.65
CA LEU A 20 -1.08 4.11 0.80
C LEU A 20 0.12 3.56 1.57
N ASN A 21 0.81 4.40 2.35
CA ASN A 21 1.93 3.98 3.20
C ASN A 21 1.48 2.92 4.21
N SER A 22 0.30 3.10 4.81
CA SER A 22 -0.24 2.17 5.79
C SER A 22 -0.56 0.82 5.18
N VAL A 23 -1.17 0.80 3.98
CA VAL A 23 -1.45 -0.44 3.24
C VAL A 23 -0.14 -1.14 2.84
N LEU A 24 0.81 -0.41 2.24
CA LEU A 24 2.09 -0.99 1.79
C LEU A 24 2.92 -1.53 2.95
N ASN A 25 2.87 -0.90 4.12
CA ASN A 25 3.57 -1.37 5.33
C ASN A 25 2.75 -2.35 6.17
N ARG A 26 1.65 -2.91 5.62
CA ARG A 26 0.80 -3.91 6.27
C ARG A 26 0.28 -3.46 7.65
N ILE A 27 0.10 -2.15 7.84
CA ILE A 27 -0.50 -1.58 9.04
C ILE A 27 -1.99 -1.94 9.02
N PRO A 28 -2.54 -2.50 10.11
CA PRO A 28 -3.96 -2.79 10.19
C PRO A 28 -4.79 -1.52 10.02
N LEU A 29 -5.85 -1.60 9.22
CA LEU A 29 -6.77 -0.50 8.95
C LEU A 29 -8.15 -0.82 9.50
N LEU A 30 -8.72 0.12 10.24
CA LEU A 30 -10.10 0.08 10.69
C LEU A 30 -10.90 1.09 9.86
N VAL A 31 -11.82 0.59 9.04
CA VAL A 31 -12.73 1.42 8.23
C VAL A 31 -14.02 1.59 9.01
N THR A 32 -14.38 2.81 9.37
CA THR A 32 -15.50 3.07 10.26
C THR A 32 -16.47 4.08 9.66
N GLY A 33 -17.77 3.90 9.92
CA GLY A 33 -18.81 4.76 9.39
C GLY A 33 -20.20 4.23 9.75
N GLN A 34 -21.24 5.01 9.50
CA GLN A 34 -22.61 4.61 9.84
C GLN A 34 -23.28 3.76 8.76
N ASP A 35 -22.87 3.94 7.50
CA ASP A 35 -23.39 3.21 6.36
C ASP A 35 -22.59 1.91 6.17
N VAL A 36 -23.24 0.78 6.46
CA VAL A 36 -22.64 -0.56 6.42
C VAL A 36 -22.16 -0.91 5.02
N GLU A 37 -22.98 -0.64 4.00
CA GLU A 37 -22.66 -1.00 2.61
C GLU A 37 -21.46 -0.19 2.14
N LEU A 38 -21.44 1.10 2.44
CA LEU A 38 -20.35 1.99 2.10
C LEU A 38 -19.03 1.60 2.80
N VAL A 39 -19.10 1.25 4.09
CA VAL A 39 -17.94 0.81 4.87
C VAL A 39 -17.36 -0.50 4.32
N ASP A 40 -18.21 -1.46 3.94
CA ASP A 40 -17.79 -2.72 3.33
C ASP A 40 -17.20 -2.50 1.93
N ASP A 41 -17.84 -1.68 1.09
CA ASP A 41 -17.38 -1.31 -0.25
C ASP A 41 -15.98 -0.66 -0.21
N ILE A 42 -15.76 0.28 0.71
CA ILE A 42 -14.46 0.94 0.89
C ILE A 42 -13.43 -0.07 1.41
N SER A 43 -13.78 -0.89 2.41
CA SER A 43 -12.88 -1.92 2.96
C SER A 43 -12.41 -2.90 1.90
N GLU A 44 -13.30 -3.33 1.02
CA GLU A 44 -12.97 -4.16 -0.13
C GLU A 44 -12.09 -3.40 -1.13
N SER A 45 -12.41 -2.14 -1.41
CA SER A 45 -11.67 -1.33 -2.38
C SER A 45 -10.23 -1.01 -1.95
N LEU A 46 -9.98 -0.86 -0.64
CA LEU A 46 -8.64 -0.64 -0.09
C LEU A 46 -7.68 -1.80 -0.38
N THR A 47 -8.18 -3.03 -0.55
CA THR A 47 -7.34 -4.18 -0.93
C THR A 47 -6.70 -4.02 -2.31
N MET A 48 -7.26 -3.18 -3.18
CA MET A 48 -6.68 -2.88 -4.49
C MET A 48 -5.43 -1.99 -4.41
N LEU A 49 -5.15 -1.38 -3.25
CA LEU A 49 -3.97 -0.53 -3.06
C LEU A 49 -2.67 -1.34 -2.87
N CYS A 50 -2.76 -2.65 -2.70
CA CYS A 50 -1.62 -3.57 -2.66
C CYS A 50 -1.76 -4.71 -3.68
N PRO A 51 -1.64 -4.43 -4.99
CA PRO A 51 -1.84 -5.42 -6.06
C PRO A 51 -0.84 -6.59 -6.04
N HIS A 52 0.27 -6.45 -5.32
CA HIS A 52 1.27 -7.49 -5.12
C HIS A 52 0.90 -8.48 -4.00
N HIS A 53 -0.13 -8.17 -3.21
CA HIS A 53 -0.63 -9.00 -2.14
C HIS A 53 -1.77 -9.91 -2.60
N HIS A 54 -1.84 -11.11 -2.02
CA HIS A 54 -2.96 -12.01 -2.17
C HIS A 54 -4.07 -11.64 -1.18
N LYS A 55 -5.25 -11.31 -1.71
CA LYS A 55 -6.42 -10.97 -0.88
C LYS A 55 -7.06 -12.22 -0.29
N LEU A 56 -7.26 -12.21 1.02
CA LEU A 56 -8.07 -13.18 1.75
C LEU A 56 -9.27 -12.48 2.39
N VAL A 57 -10.47 -13.04 2.28
CA VAL A 57 -11.69 -12.54 2.93
C VAL A 57 -12.04 -13.42 4.11
N PHE A 58 -12.10 -12.82 5.30
CA PHE A 58 -12.45 -13.53 6.51
C PHE A 58 -13.88 -14.07 6.43
N TRP A 59 -14.08 -15.31 6.90
CA TRP A 59 -15.33 -16.06 6.85
C TRP A 59 -15.76 -16.55 5.45
N ARG A 60 -14.96 -16.29 4.42
CA ARG A 60 -15.14 -16.86 3.08
C ARG A 60 -13.96 -17.76 2.71
N ASP A 61 -12.75 -17.25 2.88
CA ASP A 61 -11.53 -17.91 2.45
C ASP A 61 -10.85 -18.65 3.63
N PHE A 62 -11.09 -18.20 4.86
CA PHE A 62 -10.63 -18.85 6.10
C PHE A 62 -11.54 -18.50 7.29
N THR A 63 -11.54 -19.30 8.36
CA THR A 63 -12.45 -19.13 9.52
C THR A 63 -11.77 -19.13 10.89
N SER A 64 -10.47 -19.42 10.93
CA SER A 64 -9.68 -19.55 12.15
C SER A 64 -8.32 -18.85 12.03
N GLU A 65 -7.78 -18.39 13.15
CA GLU A 65 -6.46 -17.77 13.19
C GLU A 65 -5.34 -18.76 12.81
N SER A 66 -5.48 -20.05 13.13
CA SER A 66 -4.48 -21.07 12.78
C SER A 66 -4.29 -21.26 11.28
N GLU A 67 -5.35 -21.13 10.49
CA GLU A 67 -5.27 -21.15 9.01
C GLU A 67 -4.43 -19.97 8.52
N LEU A 68 -4.70 -18.77 9.05
CA LEU A 68 -3.96 -17.54 8.69
C LEU A 68 -2.49 -17.61 9.12
N LEU A 69 -2.21 -18.10 10.32
CA LEU A 69 -0.84 -18.30 10.81
C LEU A 69 -0.04 -19.27 9.93
N SER A 70 -0.69 -20.30 9.39
CA SER A 70 -0.03 -21.26 8.49
C SER A 70 0.41 -20.59 7.18
N VAL A 71 -0.43 -19.71 6.63
CA VAL A 71 -0.09 -18.91 5.45
C VAL A 71 1.07 -17.95 5.74
N TRP A 72 1.04 -17.26 6.88
CA TRP A 72 2.12 -16.35 7.27
C TRP A 72 3.46 -17.06 7.53
N GLU A 73 3.43 -18.29 8.03
CA GLU A 73 4.66 -19.07 8.20
C GLU A 73 5.25 -19.44 6.83
N GLU A 74 4.43 -19.72 5.81
CA GLU A 74 4.91 -19.91 4.44
C GLU A 74 5.51 -18.62 3.85
N GLU A 75 4.83 -17.47 4.04
CA GLU A 75 5.33 -16.16 3.62
C GLU A 75 6.73 -15.88 4.17
N LYS A 76 6.96 -16.18 5.46
CA LYS A 76 8.22 -15.93 6.15
C LYS A 76 9.41 -16.69 5.56
N HIS A 77 9.19 -17.89 5.04
CA HIS A 77 10.27 -18.73 4.51
C HIS A 77 10.55 -18.52 3.02
N ASN A 78 9.66 -17.87 2.28
CA ASN A 78 9.79 -17.71 0.85
C ASN A 78 9.52 -16.27 0.40
N HIS A 79 10.57 -15.55 -0.01
CA HIS A 79 10.48 -14.16 -0.47
C HIS A 79 9.75 -14.00 -1.83
N GLU A 80 9.51 -15.09 -2.55
CA GLU A 80 8.82 -15.09 -3.85
C GLU A 80 7.31 -15.25 -3.73
N VAL A 81 6.78 -15.65 -2.57
CA VAL A 81 5.33 -15.77 -2.34
C VAL A 81 4.70 -14.39 -2.17
N SER A 82 3.53 -14.15 -2.75
CA SER A 82 2.78 -12.92 -2.49
C SER A 82 2.29 -12.88 -1.05
N ARG A 83 2.54 -11.76 -0.34
CA ARG A 83 2.05 -11.59 1.03
C ARG A 83 0.55 -11.41 1.05
N THR A 84 -0.07 -11.68 2.18
CA THR A 84 -1.53 -11.59 2.30
C THR A 84 -1.99 -10.23 2.81
N VAL A 85 -3.11 -9.78 2.26
CA VAL A 85 -3.96 -8.72 2.81
C VAL A 85 -5.31 -9.35 3.18
N VAL A 86 -5.76 -9.12 4.40
CA VAL A 86 -7.01 -9.68 4.90
C VAL A 86 -8.09 -8.63 4.89
N CYS A 87 -9.24 -8.95 4.31
CA CYS A 87 -10.44 -8.11 4.34
C CYS A 87 -11.47 -8.74 5.29
N GLY A 88 -11.83 -8.00 6.34
CA GLY A 88 -12.89 -8.37 7.28
C GLY A 88 -14.10 -7.46 7.09
N LEU A 89 -15.18 -8.01 6.54
CA LEU A 89 -16.43 -7.27 6.31
C LEU A 89 -17.25 -7.11 7.59
N SER A 90 -18.11 -6.09 7.60
CA SER A 90 -18.93 -5.67 8.74
C SER A 90 -19.74 -6.83 9.30
N SER A 91 -20.34 -7.65 8.43
CA SER A 91 -21.15 -8.81 8.81
C SER A 91 -20.43 -9.83 9.70
N ASN A 92 -19.10 -9.89 9.63
CA ASN A 92 -18.27 -10.86 10.34
C ASN A 92 -17.44 -10.23 11.47
N LEU A 93 -17.65 -8.94 11.78
CA LEU A 93 -16.86 -8.18 12.76
C LEU A 93 -16.78 -8.89 14.12
N ARG A 94 -17.94 -9.32 14.65
CA ARG A 94 -18.00 -10.04 15.93
C ARG A 94 -17.10 -11.27 15.94
N LEU A 95 -17.18 -12.08 14.89
CA LEU A 95 -16.41 -13.32 14.77
C LEU A 95 -14.92 -13.02 14.63
N ALA A 96 -14.55 -11.97 13.89
CA ALA A 96 -13.16 -11.55 13.75
C ALA A 96 -12.59 -11.13 15.12
N ILE A 97 -13.32 -10.31 15.87
CA ILE A 97 -12.90 -9.91 17.21
C ILE A 97 -12.84 -11.11 18.16
N GLU A 98 -13.78 -12.05 18.12
CA GLU A 98 -13.74 -13.20 19.04
C GLU A 98 -12.60 -14.17 18.72
N ARG A 99 -12.29 -14.39 17.44
CA ARG A 99 -11.42 -15.49 16.98
C ARG A 99 -10.00 -15.09 16.59
N ILE A 100 -9.76 -13.82 16.30
CA ILE A 100 -8.48 -13.34 15.77
C ILE A 100 -7.79 -12.49 16.83
N THR A 101 -6.50 -12.72 17.06
CA THR A 101 -5.69 -11.91 17.97
C THR A 101 -4.71 -11.03 17.19
N ARG A 102 -4.18 -11.50 16.07
CA ARG A 102 -3.23 -10.79 15.22
C ARG A 102 -3.92 -10.17 13.99
N PHE A 103 -3.91 -8.85 13.94
CA PHE A 103 -4.55 -8.08 12.86
C PHE A 103 -3.55 -7.53 11.82
N THR A 104 -2.32 -8.04 11.76
CA THR A 104 -1.33 -7.62 10.75
C THR A 104 -1.89 -7.73 9.34
N SER A 105 -1.80 -6.65 8.55
CA SER A 105 -2.34 -6.61 7.18
C SER A 105 -3.87 -6.76 7.08
N TRP A 106 -4.63 -6.52 8.16
CA TRP A 106 -6.09 -6.53 8.11
C TRP A 106 -6.65 -5.18 7.70
N ILE A 107 -7.70 -5.21 6.89
CA ILE A 107 -8.62 -4.10 6.63
C ILE A 107 -9.97 -4.55 7.19
N LEU A 108 -10.37 -3.96 8.31
CA LEU A 108 -11.54 -4.37 9.09
C LEU A 108 -12.63 -3.30 9.03
N ALA A 109 -13.81 -3.70 8.57
CA ALA A 109 -15.01 -2.88 8.50
C ALA A 109 -15.72 -2.82 9.86
N ILE A 110 -15.97 -1.61 10.36
CA ILE A 110 -16.58 -1.33 11.66
C ILE A 110 -17.76 -0.35 11.48
N PRO A 111 -19.00 -0.85 11.34
CA PRO A 111 -20.16 -0.01 11.08
C PRO A 111 -20.71 0.61 12.38
N ILE A 112 -20.21 1.78 12.77
CA ILE A 112 -20.61 2.47 14.00
C ILE A 112 -22.10 2.83 13.95
N GLY A 113 -22.83 2.51 15.02
CA GLY A 113 -24.28 2.73 15.14
C GLY A 113 -25.12 1.58 14.59
N ALA A 114 -24.50 0.55 13.99
CA ALA A 114 -25.20 -0.65 13.53
C ALA A 114 -25.18 -1.77 14.58
N SER A 115 -26.12 -2.71 14.45
CA SER A 115 -26.07 -3.97 15.18
C SER A 115 -25.59 -5.08 14.27
N VAL A 116 -24.48 -5.71 14.63
CA VAL A 116 -23.88 -6.82 13.89
C VAL A 116 -23.86 -8.06 14.77
N LEU A 117 -24.51 -9.14 14.33
CA LEU A 117 -24.56 -10.43 15.04
C LEU A 117 -24.90 -10.28 16.55
N GLY A 118 -25.81 -9.36 16.87
CA GLY A 118 -26.29 -9.10 18.23
C GLY A 118 -25.39 -8.20 19.09
N ILE A 119 -24.30 -7.65 18.54
CA ILE A 119 -23.48 -6.63 19.21
C ILE A 119 -23.87 -5.27 18.65
N GLN A 120 -24.04 -4.29 19.53
CA GLN A 120 -24.14 -2.88 19.13
C GLN A 120 -22.72 -2.35 18.92
N VAL A 121 -22.46 -1.83 17.73
CA VAL A 121 -21.16 -1.28 17.37
C VAL A 121 -21.17 0.19 17.73
N ASP A 122 -20.48 0.57 18.79
CA ASP A 122 -20.32 1.95 19.23
C ASP A 122 -18.83 2.36 19.29
N GLU A 123 -18.57 3.60 19.70
CA GLU A 123 -17.20 4.10 19.81
C GLU A 123 -16.42 3.38 20.93
N GLU A 124 -17.08 2.83 21.95
CA GLU A 124 -16.42 2.05 23.01
C GLU A 124 -15.90 0.71 22.50
N LEU A 125 -16.71 0.01 21.69
CA LEU A 125 -16.27 -1.19 20.98
C LEU A 125 -15.10 -0.85 20.05
N MET A 126 -15.16 0.27 19.33
CA MET A 126 -14.07 0.71 18.46
C MET A 126 -12.76 0.91 19.25
N GLN A 127 -12.80 1.56 20.41
CA GLN A 127 -11.62 1.70 21.28
C GLN A 127 -11.09 0.35 21.77
N THR A 128 -11.99 -0.58 22.08
CA THR A 128 -11.62 -1.95 22.47
C THR A 128 -10.89 -2.68 21.33
N VAL A 129 -11.38 -2.54 20.09
CA VAL A 129 -10.74 -3.11 18.90
C VAL A 129 -9.37 -2.48 18.67
N ILE A 130 -9.26 -1.16 18.74
CA ILE A 130 -7.98 -0.44 18.59
C ILE A 130 -6.97 -0.97 19.62
N HIS A 131 -7.36 -1.05 20.89
CA HIS A 131 -6.46 -1.54 21.94
C HIS A 131 -5.98 -2.96 21.64
N ARG A 132 -6.88 -3.84 21.20
CA ARG A 132 -6.54 -5.23 20.85
C ARG A 132 -5.59 -5.33 19.65
N VAL A 133 -5.82 -4.52 18.62
CA VAL A 133 -4.93 -4.45 17.44
C VAL A 133 -3.51 -4.06 17.88
N LEU A 134 -3.41 -2.99 18.69
CA LEU A 134 -2.13 -2.46 19.16
C LEU A 134 -1.37 -3.37 20.14
N GLN A 135 -2.00 -4.40 20.71
CA GLN A 135 -1.29 -5.40 21.52
C GLN A 135 -0.28 -6.21 20.70
N HIS A 136 -0.49 -6.32 19.39
CA HIS A 136 0.34 -7.13 18.49
C HIS A 136 0.92 -6.36 17.30
N THR A 137 0.52 -5.10 17.11
CA THR A 137 1.02 -4.24 16.03
C THR A 137 1.56 -2.92 16.58
N GLN A 138 2.50 -2.32 15.85
CA GLN A 138 3.11 -1.05 16.28
C GLN A 138 2.16 0.14 16.13
N ASN A 139 1.20 0.05 15.21
CA ASN A 139 0.27 1.13 14.91
C ASN A 139 -1.03 0.53 14.32
N CYS A 140 -2.02 1.39 14.15
CA CYS A 140 -3.31 1.11 13.55
C CYS A 140 -3.78 2.34 12.76
N GLY A 141 -4.22 2.14 11.53
CA GLY A 141 -4.89 3.16 10.72
C GLY A 141 -6.39 3.18 10.99
N ILE A 142 -6.96 4.37 10.97
CA ILE A 142 -8.39 4.60 11.12
C ILE A 142 -8.85 5.43 9.93
N LEU A 143 -9.71 4.84 9.11
CA LEU A 143 -10.38 5.50 8.01
C LEU A 143 -11.83 5.77 8.41
N ARG A 144 -12.18 7.04 8.65
CA ARG A 144 -13.53 7.44 9.05
C ARG A 144 -14.32 7.91 7.85
N VAL A 145 -15.47 7.28 7.63
CA VAL A 145 -16.41 7.56 6.55
C VAL A 145 -17.62 8.27 7.13
N THR A 146 -17.62 9.60 6.97
CA THR A 146 -18.74 10.45 7.39
C THR A 146 -19.84 10.52 6.35
N SER A 147 -19.47 10.47 5.06
CA SER A 147 -20.39 10.42 3.93
C SER A 147 -19.68 9.84 2.70
N PRO A 148 -20.41 9.48 1.62
CA PRO A 148 -19.78 8.98 0.38
C PRO A 148 -18.74 9.93 -0.24
N SER A 149 -18.79 11.22 0.10
CA SER A 149 -17.90 12.26 -0.40
C SER A 149 -16.96 12.84 0.65
N SER A 150 -16.95 12.30 1.87
CA SER A 150 -16.16 12.82 2.98
C SER A 150 -15.60 11.67 3.81
N ILE A 151 -14.31 11.41 3.56
CA ILE A 151 -13.51 10.37 4.19
C ILE A 151 -12.28 11.04 4.78
N SER A 152 -11.88 10.65 5.99
CA SER A 152 -10.62 11.08 6.59
C SER A 152 -9.80 9.87 7.01
N PHE A 153 -8.48 10.00 6.98
CA PHE A 153 -7.58 8.94 7.42
C PHE A 153 -6.56 9.45 8.42
N SER A 154 -6.37 8.68 9.49
CA SER A 154 -5.33 8.96 10.48
C SER A 154 -4.72 7.67 11.00
N LEU A 155 -3.52 7.77 11.55
CA LEU A 155 -2.93 6.72 12.35
C LEU A 155 -3.17 7.02 13.84
N VAL A 156 -3.26 5.97 14.66
CA VAL A 156 -3.34 6.13 16.13
C VAL A 156 -2.06 6.77 16.65
N GLU A 157 -0.90 6.25 16.23
CA GLU A 157 0.40 6.85 16.51
C GLU A 157 0.88 7.69 15.31
N PRO A 158 1.55 8.83 15.52
CA PRO A 158 2.03 9.68 14.43
C PRO A 158 2.91 8.93 13.42
N CYS A 159 2.73 9.24 12.13
CA CYS A 159 3.57 8.68 11.09
C CYS A 159 5.01 9.20 11.19
N VAL A 160 5.98 8.29 11.16
CA VAL A 160 7.43 8.62 11.15
C VAL A 160 8.00 8.56 9.71
N SER A 161 7.17 8.31 8.70
CA SER A 161 7.58 8.25 7.30
C SER A 161 7.58 9.64 6.65
N SER A 162 8.46 9.87 5.66
CA SER A 162 8.40 11.09 4.84
C SER A 162 7.25 11.06 3.81
N LEU A 163 6.71 9.86 3.56
CA LEU A 163 5.69 9.58 2.54
C LEU A 163 6.13 9.92 1.11
N GLU A 164 7.44 10.03 0.87
CA GLU A 164 7.99 10.45 -0.42
C GLU A 164 7.70 9.45 -1.54
N VAL A 165 7.75 8.15 -1.23
CA VAL A 165 7.45 7.07 -2.20
C VAL A 165 6.00 7.21 -2.65
N GLU A 166 5.07 7.34 -1.70
CA GLU A 166 3.64 7.40 -1.94
C GLU A 166 3.25 8.68 -2.68
N LYS A 167 3.81 9.82 -2.28
CA LYS A 167 3.65 11.10 -3.00
C LYS A 167 4.17 10.99 -4.44
N LYS A 168 5.30 10.31 -4.66
CA LYS A 168 5.86 10.07 -6.00
C LYS A 168 4.93 9.19 -6.84
N ILE A 169 4.38 8.11 -6.27
CA ILE A 169 3.40 7.25 -6.94
C ILE A 169 2.17 8.07 -7.36
N VAL A 170 1.56 8.83 -6.44
CA VAL A 170 0.38 9.67 -6.72
C VAL A 170 0.68 10.68 -7.83
N SER A 171 1.79 11.42 -7.73
CA SER A 171 2.15 12.42 -8.74
C SER A 171 2.37 11.83 -10.14
N LYS A 172 2.96 10.64 -10.23
CA LYS A 172 3.14 9.92 -11.50
C LYS A 172 1.82 9.47 -12.10
N ILE A 173 0.90 8.96 -11.29
CA ILE A 173 -0.45 8.58 -11.74
C ILE A 173 -1.16 9.78 -12.35
N LEU A 174 -1.21 10.91 -11.62
CA LEU A 174 -1.86 12.13 -12.09
C LEU A 174 -1.23 12.65 -13.39
N THR A 175 0.10 12.60 -13.50
CA THR A 175 0.84 13.08 -14.68
C THR A 175 0.63 12.18 -15.90
N ARG A 176 0.85 10.87 -15.77
CA ARG A 176 0.70 9.90 -16.88
C ARG A 176 -0.75 9.80 -17.36
N LYS A 177 -1.71 9.85 -16.43
CA LYS A 177 -3.15 9.91 -16.74
C LYS A 177 -3.45 11.10 -17.65
N ARG A 178 -3.06 12.31 -17.23
CA ARG A 178 -3.33 13.53 -17.99
C ARG A 178 -2.72 13.48 -19.39
N GLN A 179 -1.45 13.09 -19.49
CA GLN A 179 -0.73 13.03 -20.77
C GLN A 179 -1.37 12.03 -21.74
N SER A 180 -1.74 10.85 -21.26
CA SER A 180 -2.33 9.80 -22.09
C SER A 180 -3.74 10.16 -22.55
N LEU A 181 -4.58 10.70 -21.67
CA LEU A 181 -5.93 11.16 -22.03
C LEU A 181 -5.89 12.32 -23.03
N GLU A 182 -4.99 13.29 -22.85
CA GLU A 182 -4.80 14.38 -23.81
C GLU A 182 -4.34 13.85 -25.18
N ARG A 183 -3.43 12.86 -25.19
CA ARG A 183 -2.96 12.21 -26.42
C ARG A 183 -4.09 11.49 -27.15
N ILE A 184 -4.91 10.70 -26.45
CA ILE A 184 -6.05 9.99 -27.04
C ILE A 184 -7.08 10.98 -27.56
N ARG A 185 -7.45 12.00 -26.77
CA ARG A 185 -8.37 13.07 -27.21
C ARG A 185 -7.86 13.77 -28.47
N ARG A 186 -6.56 14.02 -28.59
CA ARG A 186 -5.96 14.63 -29.78
C ARG A 186 -6.05 13.72 -31.00
N LEU A 187 -5.79 12.42 -30.83
CA LEU A 187 -5.90 11.43 -31.91
C LEU A 187 -7.35 11.29 -32.39
N LEU A 188 -8.31 11.14 -31.47
CA LEU A 188 -9.74 11.06 -31.80
C LEU A 188 -10.22 12.32 -32.54
N ARG A 189 -9.88 13.52 -32.03
CA ARG A 189 -10.22 14.79 -32.71
C ARG A 189 -9.61 14.89 -34.11
N LYS A 190 -8.39 14.36 -34.32
CA LYS A 190 -7.75 14.34 -35.64
C LYS A 190 -8.50 13.41 -36.59
N SER A 191 -8.87 12.22 -36.14
CA SER A 191 -9.61 11.23 -36.95
C SER A 191 -11.03 11.68 -37.30
N LEU A 192 -11.67 12.46 -36.44
CA LEU A 192 -13.05 12.94 -36.64
C LEU A 192 -13.16 14.26 -37.43
N ARG A 193 -12.04 14.94 -37.73
CA ARG A 193 -12.03 16.28 -38.33
C ARG A 193 -12.67 16.38 -39.73
N GLY A 194 -12.82 15.25 -40.44
CA GLY A 194 -13.44 15.17 -41.77
C GLY A 194 -14.85 14.57 -41.80
N LEU A 195 -15.36 14.14 -40.64
CA LEU A 195 -16.70 13.59 -40.53
C LEU A 195 -17.62 14.71 -40.01
N HIS A 196 -18.73 14.98 -40.69
CA HIS A 196 -19.75 15.95 -40.25
C HIS A 196 -20.52 15.44 -39.02
N VAL A 197 -19.80 15.14 -37.95
CA VAL A 197 -20.32 14.60 -36.69
C VAL A 197 -20.91 15.73 -35.86
N SER A 198 -22.10 15.52 -35.31
CA SER A 198 -22.72 16.49 -34.40
C SER A 198 -21.86 16.69 -33.15
N LYS A 199 -21.92 17.89 -32.56
CA LYS A 199 -21.19 18.20 -31.31
C LYS A 199 -21.50 17.23 -30.18
N HIS A 200 -22.73 16.70 -30.12
CA HIS A 200 -23.13 15.76 -29.09
C HIS A 200 -22.41 14.40 -29.23
N ILE A 201 -22.32 13.85 -30.45
CA ILE A 201 -21.60 12.61 -30.71
C ILE A 201 -20.09 12.80 -30.50
N MET A 202 -19.55 13.95 -30.90
CA MET A 202 -18.15 14.30 -30.64
C MET A 202 -17.83 14.30 -29.13
N ASN A 203 -18.73 14.85 -28.30
CA ASN A 203 -18.55 14.85 -26.85
C ASN A 203 -18.68 13.45 -26.25
N ALA A 204 -19.60 12.62 -26.75
CA ALA A 204 -19.73 11.24 -26.30
C ALA A 204 -18.48 10.41 -26.61
N ILE A 205 -17.90 10.54 -27.82
CA ILE A 205 -16.66 9.83 -28.20
C ILE A 205 -15.45 10.30 -27.39
N LEU A 206 -15.44 11.56 -26.93
CA LEU A 206 -14.36 12.11 -26.12
C LEU A 206 -14.55 11.92 -24.61
N LYS A 207 -15.66 11.29 -24.21
CA LYS A 207 -15.90 10.83 -22.84
C LYS A 207 -15.12 9.54 -22.65
N LEU A 208 -13.98 9.64 -21.98
CA LEU A 208 -12.99 8.57 -21.79
C LEU A 208 -12.89 8.19 -20.31
N ASP A 209 -14.04 8.11 -19.63
CA ASP A 209 -14.09 7.92 -18.18
C ASP A 209 -13.63 6.50 -17.82
N ASP A 210 -14.10 5.49 -18.56
CA ASP A 210 -13.70 4.08 -18.40
C ASP A 210 -12.21 3.88 -18.74
N GLU A 211 -11.72 4.50 -19.82
CA GLU A 211 -10.28 4.45 -20.17
C GLU A 211 -9.43 5.18 -19.13
N SER A 212 -9.94 6.29 -18.57
CA SER A 212 -9.29 7.03 -17.50
C SER A 212 -9.13 6.16 -16.26
N GLU A 213 -10.17 5.42 -15.88
CA GLU A 213 -10.13 4.53 -14.72
C GLU A 213 -9.15 3.37 -14.92
N LYS A 214 -9.23 2.68 -16.05
CA LYS A 214 -8.30 1.59 -16.41
C LYS A 214 -6.85 2.06 -16.42
N LEU A 215 -6.59 3.20 -17.06
CA LEU A 215 -5.25 3.77 -17.10
C LEU A 215 -4.72 4.13 -15.72
N THR A 216 -5.58 4.66 -14.83
CA THR A 216 -5.17 4.93 -13.45
C THR A 216 -4.76 3.63 -12.76
N HIS A 217 -5.55 2.57 -12.89
CA HIS A 217 -5.27 1.28 -12.30
C HIS A 217 -3.95 0.70 -12.83
N ASP A 218 -3.76 0.65 -14.15
CA ASP A 218 -2.55 0.12 -14.77
C ASP A 218 -1.28 0.87 -14.33
N VAL A 219 -1.35 2.20 -14.27
CA VAL A 219 -0.21 3.03 -13.82
C VAL A 219 0.05 2.85 -12.33
N PHE A 220 -1.00 2.72 -11.51
CA PHE A 220 -0.85 2.46 -10.08
C PHE A 220 -0.15 1.11 -9.85
N ASP A 221 -0.64 0.05 -10.50
CA ASP A 221 -0.08 -1.29 -10.39
C ASP A 221 1.38 -1.35 -10.84
N GLU A 222 1.71 -0.69 -11.96
CA GLU A 222 3.08 -0.58 -12.46
C GLU A 222 4.00 0.08 -11.43
N GLU A 223 3.58 1.21 -10.85
CA GLU A 223 4.42 1.98 -9.92
C GLU A 223 4.59 1.28 -8.57
N VAL A 224 3.54 0.65 -8.04
CA VAL A 224 3.65 -0.19 -6.83
C VAL A 224 4.54 -1.41 -7.11
N SER A 225 4.34 -2.11 -8.22
CA SER A 225 5.15 -3.29 -8.57
C SER A 225 6.63 -2.92 -8.75
N ASN A 226 6.92 -1.79 -9.40
CA ASN A 226 8.28 -1.30 -9.55
C ASN A 226 8.95 -1.03 -8.19
N TYR A 227 8.22 -0.45 -7.23
CA TYR A 227 8.72 -0.24 -5.87
C TYR A 227 8.99 -1.57 -5.16
N VAL A 228 8.06 -2.51 -5.20
CA VAL A 228 8.19 -3.85 -4.59
C VAL A 228 9.38 -4.61 -5.18
N HIS A 229 9.57 -4.57 -6.50
CA HIS A 229 10.72 -5.19 -7.17
C HIS A 229 12.04 -4.52 -6.81
N ALA A 230 12.07 -3.20 -6.66
CA ALA A 230 13.25 -2.49 -6.15
C ALA A 230 13.58 -2.94 -4.73
N ALA A 231 12.58 -3.04 -3.86
CA ALA A 231 12.76 -3.52 -2.49
C ALA A 231 13.21 -4.99 -2.42
N ARG A 232 12.68 -5.88 -3.29
CA ARG A 232 13.15 -7.27 -3.39
C ARG A 232 14.61 -7.36 -3.83
N ARG A 233 15.02 -6.52 -4.78
CA ARG A 233 16.44 -6.39 -5.18
C ARG A 233 17.28 -5.89 -4.01
N ALA A 234 16.78 -4.94 -3.22
CA ALA A 234 17.45 -4.46 -2.01
C ALA A 234 17.66 -5.60 -1.01
N VAL A 235 16.63 -6.41 -0.72
CA VAL A 235 16.73 -7.60 0.14
C VAL A 235 17.84 -8.54 -0.34
N THR A 236 17.89 -8.84 -1.64
CA THR A 236 18.90 -9.73 -2.21
C THR A 236 20.33 -9.18 -2.04
N LEU A 237 20.51 -7.88 -2.29
CA LEU A 237 21.81 -7.22 -2.15
C LEU A 237 22.24 -7.14 -0.68
N LEU A 238 21.34 -6.70 0.20
CA LEU A 238 21.62 -6.52 1.63
C LEU A 238 21.89 -7.86 2.33
N SER A 239 21.18 -8.92 1.94
CA SER A 239 21.45 -10.29 2.41
C SER A 239 22.87 -10.73 2.07
N ARG A 240 23.33 -10.48 0.83
CA ARG A 240 24.71 -10.81 0.42
C ARG A 240 25.74 -9.99 1.17
N ILE A 241 25.45 -8.72 1.45
CA ILE A 241 26.34 -7.85 2.24
C ILE A 241 26.44 -8.34 3.68
N ARG A 242 25.31 -8.71 4.30
CA ARG A 242 25.29 -9.30 5.64
C ARG A 242 26.15 -10.57 5.70
N LEU A 243 25.96 -11.50 4.76
CA LEU A 243 26.76 -12.72 4.67
C LEU A 243 28.25 -12.43 4.49
N ALA A 244 28.61 -11.48 3.62
CA ALA A 244 30.01 -11.08 3.44
C ALA A 244 30.62 -10.53 4.75
N ARG A 245 29.84 -9.76 5.53
CA ARG A 245 30.27 -9.25 6.84
C ARG A 245 30.44 -10.35 7.87
N GLU A 246 29.55 -11.33 7.90
CA GLU A 246 29.67 -12.52 8.76
C GLU A 246 30.94 -13.33 8.42
N LEU A 247 31.37 -13.32 7.16
CA LEU A 247 32.62 -13.93 6.69
C LEU A 247 33.87 -13.05 6.91
N GLY A 248 33.72 -11.88 7.54
CA GLY A 248 34.82 -10.99 7.92
C GLY A 248 35.10 -9.83 6.96
N ALA A 249 34.29 -9.61 5.93
CA ALA A 249 34.42 -8.42 5.07
C ALA A 249 33.89 -7.15 5.78
N SER A 250 34.59 -6.03 5.63
CA SER A 250 34.15 -4.72 6.17
C SER A 250 33.16 -3.97 5.27
N THR A 251 32.62 -4.63 4.25
CA THR A 251 31.78 -4.02 3.21
C THR A 251 30.54 -3.37 3.81
N THR A 252 30.40 -2.06 3.59
CA THR A 252 29.20 -1.28 3.91
C THR A 252 28.72 -0.55 2.67
N LEU A 253 27.41 -0.56 2.42
CA LEU A 253 26.82 0.12 1.27
C LEU A 253 26.38 1.53 1.67
N THR A 254 26.61 2.49 0.77
CA THR A 254 26.01 3.82 0.88
C THR A 254 24.60 3.81 0.32
N GLU A 255 23.75 4.71 0.82
CA GLU A 255 22.37 4.86 0.35
C GLU A 255 22.29 5.08 -1.17
N ARG A 256 23.15 5.95 -1.71
CA ARG A 256 23.22 6.23 -3.14
C ARG A 256 23.52 4.98 -3.97
N ASN A 257 24.52 4.20 -3.57
CA ASN A 257 24.91 3.01 -4.32
C ASN A 257 23.80 1.95 -4.28
N LEU A 258 23.05 1.85 -3.17
CA LEU A 258 21.89 0.96 -3.11
C LEU A 258 20.81 1.39 -4.10
N TYR A 259 20.40 2.66 -4.07
CA TYR A 259 19.34 3.17 -4.93
C TYR A 259 19.69 3.07 -6.42
N GLU A 260 20.94 3.35 -6.79
CA GLU A 260 21.45 3.13 -8.15
C GLU A 260 21.38 1.64 -8.54
N ALA A 261 21.79 0.73 -7.65
CA ALA A 261 21.79 -0.72 -7.92
C ALA A 261 20.37 -1.32 -8.02
N ILE A 262 19.43 -0.85 -7.20
CA ILE A 262 18.04 -1.32 -7.23
C ILE A 262 17.19 -0.56 -8.26
N GLY A 263 17.74 0.44 -8.95
CA GLY A 263 17.04 1.21 -9.98
C GLY A 263 15.80 1.93 -9.47
N TRP A 264 15.85 2.51 -8.27
CA TRP A 264 14.76 3.27 -7.68
C TRP A 264 15.25 4.62 -7.16
N GLU A 265 14.49 5.68 -7.43
CA GLU A 265 14.92 7.06 -7.19
C GLU A 265 13.98 7.80 -6.22
N GLY A 266 13.31 7.11 -5.30
CA GLY A 266 12.32 7.73 -4.41
C GLY A 266 12.35 7.19 -2.99
N GLY A 267 12.13 8.08 -2.02
CA GLY A 267 12.12 7.75 -0.60
C GLY A 267 13.50 7.82 0.05
N ASN A 268 13.49 7.79 1.38
CA ASN A 268 14.70 7.65 2.18
C ASN A 268 14.93 6.17 2.52
N MET A 269 16.19 5.82 2.82
CA MET A 269 16.56 4.45 3.21
C MET A 269 15.73 3.90 4.37
N SER A 270 15.38 4.72 5.37
CA SER A 270 14.59 4.26 6.51
C SER A 270 13.20 3.76 6.13
N ASP A 271 12.56 4.39 5.14
CA ASP A 271 11.26 3.99 4.62
C ASP A 271 11.38 2.68 3.83
N LEU A 272 12.44 2.52 3.03
CA LEU A 272 12.72 1.25 2.34
C LEU A 272 12.95 0.10 3.32
N ILE A 273 13.76 0.32 4.37
CA ILE A 273 14.01 -0.70 5.39
C ILE A 273 12.73 -1.02 6.17
N ARG A 274 11.90 -0.02 6.48
CA ARG A 274 10.60 -0.23 7.13
C ARG A 274 9.68 -1.09 6.26
N PHE A 275 9.60 -0.79 4.97
CA PHE A 275 8.84 -1.59 4.02
C PHE A 275 9.36 -3.02 3.95
N ILE A 276 10.68 -3.21 3.86
CA ILE A 276 11.29 -4.56 3.84
C ILE A 276 10.96 -5.33 5.12
N ARG A 277 11.00 -4.67 6.28
CA ARG A 277 10.66 -5.28 7.56
C ARG A 277 9.18 -5.70 7.62
N ALA A 278 8.29 -4.89 7.07
CA ALA A 278 6.86 -5.21 7.01
C ALA A 278 6.57 -6.36 6.04
N GLU A 279 7.24 -6.36 4.88
CA GLU A 279 6.97 -7.29 3.78
C GLU A 279 7.67 -8.65 3.95
N TRP A 280 8.92 -8.66 4.42
CA TRP A 280 9.76 -9.87 4.53
C TRP A 280 10.24 -10.18 5.95
N HIS A 281 9.85 -9.39 6.96
CA HIS A 281 10.29 -9.58 8.36
C HIS A 281 11.81 -9.53 8.57
N GLU A 282 12.54 -8.93 7.64
CA GLU A 282 13.98 -8.73 7.73
C GLU A 282 14.32 -7.29 8.11
N ASP A 283 15.25 -7.11 9.03
CA ASP A 283 15.74 -5.79 9.43
C ASP A 283 17.18 -5.62 8.97
N PHE A 284 17.42 -4.80 7.94
CA PHE A 284 18.75 -4.48 7.39
C PHE A 284 19.32 -3.14 7.85
N SER A 285 18.81 -2.57 8.94
CA SER A 285 19.33 -1.32 9.52
C SER A 285 20.82 -1.40 9.85
N ASP A 286 21.32 -2.59 10.18
CA ASP A 286 22.73 -2.85 10.46
C ASP A 286 23.63 -2.78 9.21
N CYS A 287 23.09 -3.02 8.01
CA CYS A 287 23.83 -3.15 6.75
C CYS A 287 24.05 -1.83 6.03
N VAL A 288 23.37 -0.76 6.46
CA VAL A 288 23.42 0.55 5.81
C VAL A 288 23.90 1.61 6.80
N LYS A 289 24.96 2.34 6.42
CA LYS A 289 25.45 3.46 7.23
C LYS A 289 24.74 4.75 6.83
N SER A 290 24.06 5.38 7.77
CA SER A 290 23.58 6.76 7.64
C SER A 290 24.75 7.73 7.84
N GLY A 291 25.36 8.20 6.75
CA GLY A 291 26.38 9.25 6.85
C GLY A 291 27.30 9.39 5.63
N THR A 292 27.56 10.64 5.27
CA THR A 292 28.45 11.09 4.18
C THR A 292 29.91 10.63 4.33
N LEU A 293 30.36 10.25 5.53
CA LEU A 293 31.75 9.91 5.82
C LEU A 293 32.18 8.50 5.37
N SER A 294 31.25 7.58 5.07
CA SER A 294 31.61 6.24 4.56
C SER A 294 31.70 6.16 3.04
N GLY A 295 31.21 7.17 2.32
CA GLY A 295 31.30 7.22 0.86
C GLY A 295 32.73 7.38 0.33
N LEU A 296 33.63 7.98 1.11
CA LEU A 296 35.03 8.15 0.73
C LEU A 296 35.81 6.82 0.71
N GLY A 297 35.60 5.94 1.68
CA GLY A 297 36.28 4.63 1.73
C GLY A 297 35.87 3.70 0.58
N ALA A 298 34.56 3.59 0.33
CA ALA A 298 34.04 2.76 -0.76
C ALA A 298 34.36 3.31 -2.17
N TRP A 299 34.49 4.64 -2.31
CA TRP A 299 34.92 5.26 -3.57
C TRP A 299 36.42 5.07 -3.82
N VAL A 300 37.24 5.13 -2.76
CA VAL A 300 38.67 4.79 -2.84
C VAL A 300 38.83 3.32 -3.24
N ASP A 301 38.16 2.38 -2.59
CA ASP A 301 38.25 0.95 -2.95
C ASP A 301 37.76 0.64 -4.37
N SER A 302 36.75 1.37 -4.88
CA SER A 302 36.26 1.28 -6.26
C SER A 302 37.27 1.78 -7.30
N MET A 303 38.08 2.78 -6.97
CA MET A 303 39.15 3.27 -7.87
C MET A 303 40.41 2.39 -7.86
N TRP A 304 40.63 1.60 -6.81
CA TRP A 304 41.83 0.78 -6.68
C TRP A 304 41.66 -0.69 -7.07
N GLY A 305 40.47 -1.09 -7.55
CA GLY A 305 40.22 -2.36 -8.24
C GLY A 305 40.94 -3.56 -7.64
N ALA A 306 40.31 -4.20 -6.65
CA ALA A 306 40.69 -5.56 -6.27
C ALA A 306 40.54 -6.53 -7.45
#